data_AF-A0A7J6RC75-F1
#
_entry.id   AF-A0A7J6RC75-F1
#
_cell.length_a   1.000
_cell.length_b   1.000
_cell.length_c   1.000
_cell.angle_alpha   90.00
_cell.angle_beta   90.00
_cell.angle_gamma   90.00
#
_symmetry.space_group_name_H-M   'P 1'
#
loop_
_entity.id
_entity.type
_entity.pdbx_description
1 polymer ?
#
loop_
_entity_poly.entity_id
_entity_poly.type
_entity_poly.pdbx_seq_one_letter_code
_entity_poly.pdbx_strand_id
1 'polypeptide(L)'
;MEGAKEPSKEAVDLPSPPASESAPPQQAEAIGAKDVEMVDAGAPSVAGGASTGKPEEPVFHEEVDCEEDNRARVNVDCKFGAFDSTLDTNFDDTNGIISSYSTEGFQYLLSGVRASVGAKPGSKHNFVFEVRIVEVLSVLDSPCNAQAHIPPHRHLLRVGFSTADGGLLLGSSDLGVGFDSGLDHRMYAPGTSAAPTIIKGTHIAPNVPTAAFGLNDVVAVVLNLDESKEHGNTISLFKNGV
;
A
#
# COMPACT_ATOMS: atom_id res chain seq x y z
N MET A 1 -40.10 26.52 48.05
CA MET A 1 -38.75 26.08 48.44
C MET A 1 -38.81 24.57 48.64
N GLU A 2 -38.72 23.82 47.54
CA GLU A 2 -38.63 22.35 47.56
C GLU A 2 -37.15 21.99 47.38
N GLY A 3 -36.61 21.22 48.31
CA GLY A 3 -35.21 20.82 48.35
C GLY A 3 -34.95 19.63 47.41
N ALA A 4 -34.06 19.83 46.45
CA ALA A 4 -33.55 18.76 45.60
C ALA A 4 -32.55 17.89 46.39
N LYS A 5 -32.81 16.58 46.39
CA LYS A 5 -32.02 15.53 47.03
C LYS A 5 -30.98 15.02 46.03
N GLU A 6 -29.70 15.20 46.33
CA GLU A 6 -28.59 14.67 45.53
C GLU A 6 -28.57 13.12 45.55
N PRO A 7 -28.30 12.46 44.41
CA PRO A 7 -28.06 11.02 44.38
C PRO A 7 -26.63 10.67 44.80
N SER A 8 -26.54 9.67 45.69
CA SER A 8 -25.31 9.07 46.20
C SER A 8 -24.53 8.32 45.12
N LYS A 9 -23.22 8.55 45.05
CA LYS A 9 -22.28 7.84 44.20
C LYS A 9 -22.08 6.40 44.69
N GLU A 10 -22.49 5.44 43.87
CA GLU A 10 -22.21 4.02 44.06
C GLU A 10 -20.83 3.73 43.43
N ALA A 11 -19.87 3.31 44.26
CA ALA A 11 -18.51 3.01 43.82
C ALA A 11 -18.50 1.61 43.18
N VAL A 12 -18.17 1.56 41.88
CA VAL A 12 -17.98 0.31 41.14
C VAL A 12 -16.56 -0.20 41.40
N ASP A 13 -16.48 -1.35 42.07
CA ASP A 13 -15.25 -2.05 42.42
C ASP A 13 -14.70 -2.75 41.17
N LEU A 14 -13.56 -2.29 40.66
CA LEU A 14 -12.89 -2.86 39.49
C LEU A 14 -11.90 -3.95 39.92
N PRO A 15 -11.91 -5.14 39.30
CA PRO A 15 -11.01 -6.23 39.65
C PRO A 15 -9.56 -5.93 39.30
N SER A 16 -8.67 -6.21 40.25
CA SER A 16 -7.21 -6.09 40.14
C SER A 16 -6.64 -6.95 39.00
N PRO A 17 -5.61 -6.48 38.28
CA PRO A 17 -4.93 -7.27 37.25
C PRO A 17 -4.08 -8.41 37.86
N PRO A 18 -3.96 -9.57 37.18
CA PRO A 18 -3.17 -10.69 37.64
C PRO A 18 -1.65 -10.42 37.59
N ALA A 19 -0.96 -11.00 38.57
CA ALA A 19 0.47 -10.87 38.81
C ALA A 19 1.34 -11.43 37.66
N SER A 20 2.42 -10.71 37.37
CA SER A 20 3.46 -11.04 36.39
C SER A 20 4.26 -12.27 36.81
N GLU A 21 4.25 -13.30 35.96
CA GLU A 21 5.05 -14.51 36.13
C GLU A 21 6.41 -14.39 35.42
N SER A 22 7.41 -14.92 36.13
CA SER A 22 8.87 -14.86 36.00
C SER A 22 9.52 -15.10 34.64
N ALA A 23 10.61 -14.36 34.40
CA ALA A 23 11.62 -14.62 33.38
C ALA A 23 12.57 -15.78 33.77
N PRO A 24 13.04 -16.61 32.83
CA PRO A 24 14.09 -17.59 33.07
C PRO A 24 15.52 -17.00 32.94
N PRO A 25 16.51 -17.61 33.63
CA PRO A 25 17.84 -17.05 33.85
C PRO A 25 18.82 -17.21 32.66
N GLN A 26 19.72 -16.22 32.55
CA GLN A 26 20.92 -16.24 31.73
C GLN A 26 21.94 -17.26 32.26
N GLN A 27 22.48 -18.10 31.38
CA GLN A 27 23.75 -18.80 31.60
C GLN A 27 24.76 -18.37 30.53
N ALA A 28 25.89 -17.88 31.03
CA ALA A 28 27.12 -17.61 30.30
C ALA A 28 28.18 -18.61 30.80
N GLU A 29 29.07 -19.04 29.88
CA GLU A 29 30.38 -19.71 30.01
C GLU A 29 30.50 -20.77 28.90
N ALA A 30 31.63 -21.06 28.24
CA ALA A 30 32.96 -20.48 28.19
C ALA A 30 33.68 -21.03 26.94
N ILE A 31 34.82 -20.42 26.66
CA ILE A 31 35.73 -20.55 25.51
C ILE A 31 36.31 -21.96 25.34
N GLY A 32 36.49 -22.39 24.09
CA GLY A 32 37.31 -23.56 23.73
C GLY A 32 37.93 -23.41 22.35
N ALA A 33 39.20 -22.98 22.30
CA ALA A 33 40.05 -22.98 21.12
C ALA A 33 40.47 -24.41 20.76
N LYS A 34 40.39 -24.77 19.48
CA LYS A 34 41.19 -25.84 18.88
C LYS A 34 41.61 -25.47 17.46
N ASP A 35 42.93 -25.32 17.32
CA ASP A 35 43.69 -25.42 16.08
C ASP A 35 43.32 -26.70 15.33
N VAL A 36 43.07 -26.58 14.02
CA VAL A 36 43.05 -27.72 13.10
C VAL A 36 43.98 -27.40 11.94
N GLU A 37 44.92 -28.31 11.78
CA GLU A 37 46.02 -28.35 10.82
C GLU A 37 45.58 -28.19 9.36
N MET A 38 46.45 -27.52 8.60
CA MET A 38 46.45 -27.55 7.15
C MET A 38 46.83 -28.94 6.64
N VAL A 39 45.92 -29.58 5.91
CA VAL A 39 46.22 -30.74 5.06
C VAL A 39 46.00 -30.34 3.61
N ASP A 40 47.12 -30.29 2.90
CA ASP A 40 47.27 -30.18 1.46
C ASP A 40 46.63 -31.39 0.76
N ALA A 41 45.69 -31.12 -0.14
CA ALA A 41 45.05 -32.14 -0.97
C ALA A 41 44.75 -31.57 -2.36
N GLY A 42 45.70 -31.80 -3.27
CA GLY A 42 45.42 -32.44 -4.56
C GLY A 42 44.36 -31.79 -5.45
N ALA A 43 44.84 -31.09 -6.48
CA ALA A 43 44.07 -30.80 -7.67
C ALA A 43 43.47 -32.08 -8.29
N PRO A 44 42.20 -32.02 -8.69
CA PRO A 44 41.88 -32.38 -10.05
C PRO A 44 41.09 -31.28 -10.76
N SER A 45 41.59 -30.97 -11.96
CA SER A 45 40.91 -30.27 -13.05
C SER A 45 39.47 -30.79 -13.22
N VAL A 46 38.49 -29.89 -13.05
CA VAL A 46 37.16 -30.05 -13.64
C VAL A 46 36.82 -28.75 -14.35
N ALA A 47 36.99 -28.80 -15.67
CA ALA A 47 36.40 -27.85 -16.60
C ALA A 47 34.87 -27.98 -16.51
N GLY A 48 34.24 -27.11 -15.71
CA GLY A 48 32.80 -26.90 -15.67
C GLY A 48 32.50 -25.49 -16.14
N GLY A 49 32.01 -25.36 -17.37
CA GLY A 49 31.67 -24.08 -17.98
C GLY A 49 30.69 -23.29 -17.13
N ALA A 50 31.15 -22.18 -16.58
CA ALA A 50 30.30 -21.12 -16.08
C ALA A 50 29.60 -20.48 -17.28
N SER A 51 28.41 -20.98 -17.63
CA SER A 51 27.46 -20.19 -18.40
C SER A 51 27.01 -19.03 -17.52
N THR A 52 27.72 -17.92 -17.64
CA THR A 52 27.26 -16.59 -17.26
C THR A 52 25.99 -16.30 -18.06
N GLY A 53 24.85 -16.77 -17.54
CA GLY A 53 23.54 -16.29 -17.95
C GLY A 53 23.51 -14.81 -17.63
N LYS A 54 23.70 -13.97 -18.65
CA LYS A 54 23.30 -12.57 -18.56
C LYS A 54 21.83 -12.58 -18.11
N PRO A 55 21.45 -11.81 -17.08
CA PRO A 55 20.04 -11.58 -16.80
C PRO A 55 19.43 -11.05 -18.10
N GLU A 56 18.42 -11.73 -18.62
CA GLU A 56 17.61 -11.18 -19.70
C GLU A 56 17.09 -9.84 -19.20
N GLU A 57 17.49 -8.75 -19.86
CA GLU A 57 16.96 -7.42 -19.57
C GLU A 57 15.44 -7.52 -19.72
N PRO A 58 14.66 -7.09 -18.72
CA PRO A 58 13.20 -7.11 -18.83
C PRO A 58 12.82 -6.26 -20.03
N VAL A 59 12.36 -6.91 -21.09
CA VAL A 59 11.89 -6.24 -22.30
C VAL A 59 10.64 -5.47 -21.89
N PHE A 60 10.77 -4.15 -21.81
CA PHE A 60 9.64 -3.27 -21.57
C PHE A 60 8.79 -3.25 -22.85
N HIS A 61 7.58 -3.79 -22.77
CA HIS A 61 6.62 -3.75 -23.86
C HIS A 61 5.85 -2.43 -23.76
N GLU A 62 6.17 -1.51 -24.66
CA GLU A 62 5.39 -0.27 -24.82
C GLU A 62 3.97 -0.65 -25.23
N GLU A 63 2.98 -0.26 -24.43
CA GLU A 63 1.58 -0.49 -24.79
C GLU A 63 1.27 0.31 -26.06
N VAL A 64 0.84 -0.39 -27.11
CA VAL A 64 0.42 0.26 -28.36
C VAL A 64 -0.80 1.11 -28.07
N ASP A 65 -0.78 2.36 -28.53
CA ASP A 65 -1.92 3.27 -28.45
C ASP A 65 -3.21 2.59 -28.92
N CYS A 66 -4.26 2.74 -28.12
CA CYS A 66 -5.57 2.23 -28.52
C CYS A 66 -6.09 2.99 -29.74
N GLU A 67 -6.81 2.28 -30.61
CA GLU A 67 -7.54 2.90 -31.72
C GLU A 67 -8.52 3.98 -31.19
N GLU A 68 -8.79 5.00 -32.01
CA GLU A 68 -9.73 6.06 -31.65
C GLU A 68 -11.10 5.48 -31.24
N ASP A 69 -11.49 5.73 -29.99
CA ASP A 69 -12.76 5.25 -29.45
C ASP A 69 -13.92 6.16 -29.89
N ASN A 70 -14.63 5.72 -30.92
CA ASN A 70 -15.80 6.41 -31.47
C ASN A 70 -17.10 6.13 -30.70
N ARG A 71 -17.06 5.40 -29.59
CA ARG A 71 -18.26 5.05 -28.83
C ARG A 71 -18.79 6.23 -28.03
N ALA A 72 -20.06 6.15 -27.66
CA ALA A 72 -20.69 7.16 -26.82
C ALA A 72 -19.97 7.25 -25.47
N ARG A 73 -19.51 8.46 -25.13
CA ARG A 73 -18.92 8.74 -23.82
C ARG A 73 -19.98 8.55 -22.73
N VAL A 74 -19.54 8.08 -21.57
CA VAL A 74 -20.41 7.92 -20.41
C VAL A 74 -20.92 9.30 -20.00
N ASN A 75 -22.25 9.49 -20.03
CA ASN A 75 -22.91 10.73 -19.60
C ASN A 75 -23.28 10.67 -18.12
N VAL A 76 -22.37 10.15 -17.30
CA VAL A 76 -22.50 10.08 -15.85
C VAL A 76 -21.30 10.80 -15.26
N ASP A 77 -21.57 11.66 -14.29
CA ASP A 77 -20.53 12.39 -13.57
C ASP A 77 -19.72 11.41 -12.71
N CYS A 78 -18.47 11.18 -13.11
CA CYS A 78 -17.53 10.35 -12.38
C CYS A 78 -16.95 11.16 -11.23
N LYS A 79 -17.38 10.86 -10.00
CA LYS A 79 -16.94 11.60 -8.82
C LYS A 79 -16.70 10.66 -7.64
N PHE A 80 -15.79 11.08 -6.79
CA PHE A 80 -15.69 10.56 -5.43
C PHE A 80 -16.71 11.30 -4.57
N GLY A 81 -17.25 10.64 -3.55
CA GLY A 81 -18.20 11.30 -2.66
C GLY A 81 -18.50 10.53 -1.40
N ALA A 82 -19.21 11.20 -0.49
CA ALA A 82 -19.51 10.72 0.86
C ALA A 82 -20.40 9.46 0.93
N PHE A 83 -20.99 9.03 -0.20
CA PHE A 83 -21.87 7.85 -0.22
C PHE A 83 -21.08 6.53 -0.15
N ASP A 84 -19.81 6.53 -0.57
CA ASP A 84 -18.92 5.35 -0.52
C ASP A 84 -17.52 5.78 -0.03
N SER A 85 -17.50 6.37 1.17
CA SER A 85 -16.28 6.84 1.84
C SER A 85 -16.29 6.54 3.34
N THR A 86 -15.12 6.59 3.96
CA THR A 86 -15.01 6.58 5.42
C THR A 86 -15.46 7.93 5.99
N LEU A 87 -15.88 7.94 7.27
CA LEU A 87 -16.43 9.12 7.93
C LEU A 87 -15.42 10.27 8.11
N ASP A 88 -14.13 9.94 8.11
CA ASP A 88 -13.00 10.85 8.25
C ASP A 88 -12.48 11.37 6.90
N THR A 89 -13.14 11.04 5.79
CA THR A 89 -12.81 11.60 4.46
C THR A 89 -13.53 12.93 4.25
N ASN A 90 -12.76 13.95 3.86
CA ASN A 90 -13.27 15.26 3.50
C ASN A 90 -13.23 15.46 1.97
N PHE A 91 -14.28 16.09 1.43
CA PHE A 91 -14.44 16.36 0.01
C PHE A 91 -14.58 17.86 -0.22
N ASP A 92 -13.73 18.42 -1.07
CA ASP A 92 -13.94 19.75 -1.63
C ASP A 92 -14.59 19.62 -3.01
N ASP A 93 -15.92 19.77 -3.04
CA ASP A 93 -16.71 19.73 -4.28
C ASP A 93 -16.31 20.82 -5.29
N THR A 94 -15.63 21.89 -4.85
CA THR A 94 -15.23 23.00 -5.73
C THR A 94 -14.01 22.65 -6.57
N ASN A 95 -13.02 22.00 -5.96
CA ASN A 95 -11.73 21.72 -6.59
C ASN A 95 -11.48 20.22 -6.82
N GLY A 96 -12.41 19.35 -6.42
CA GLY A 96 -12.26 17.90 -6.51
C GLY A 96 -11.15 17.35 -5.60
N ILE A 97 -10.82 18.06 -4.52
CA ILE A 97 -9.76 17.66 -3.59
C ILE A 97 -10.35 16.69 -2.56
N ILE A 98 -9.63 15.60 -2.33
CA ILE A 98 -9.95 14.60 -1.32
C ILE A 98 -8.86 14.66 -0.25
N SER A 99 -9.25 14.80 1.00
CA SER A 99 -8.31 14.84 2.12
C SER A 99 -8.83 14.04 3.32
N SER A 100 -7.91 13.64 4.20
CA SER A 100 -8.23 13.02 5.49
C SER A 100 -8.40 14.06 6.58
N TYR A 101 -9.33 13.83 7.50
CA TYR A 101 -9.45 14.64 8.70
C TYR A 101 -8.25 14.39 9.62
N SER A 102 -7.48 15.43 9.94
CA SER A 102 -6.21 15.30 10.67
C SER A 102 -6.25 15.81 12.11
N THR A 103 -7.38 16.37 12.56
CA THR A 103 -7.53 16.93 13.91
C THR A 103 -8.14 15.93 14.89
N GLU A 104 -8.00 16.18 16.19
CA GLU A 104 -8.72 15.48 17.28
C GLU A 104 -8.55 13.95 17.37
N GLY A 105 -7.39 13.40 16.94
CA GLY A 105 -7.11 11.96 17.03
C GLY A 105 -7.35 11.21 15.73
N PHE A 106 -7.94 11.86 14.72
CA PHE A 106 -8.18 11.28 13.41
C PHE A 106 -6.91 11.08 12.57
N GLN A 107 -5.78 11.69 12.97
CA GLN A 107 -4.47 11.51 12.31
C GLN A 107 -3.94 10.06 12.33
N TYR A 108 -4.56 9.17 13.12
CA TYR A 108 -4.21 7.76 13.20
C TYR A 108 -5.16 6.85 12.41
N LEU A 109 -6.20 7.42 11.80
CA LEU A 109 -7.17 6.68 11.00
C LEU A 109 -6.73 6.68 9.53
N LEU A 110 -7.09 5.60 8.83
CA LEU A 110 -6.95 5.52 7.39
C LEU A 110 -8.28 5.93 6.77
N SER A 111 -8.23 6.94 5.90
CA SER A 111 -9.38 7.36 5.12
C SER A 111 -9.40 6.63 3.77
N GLY A 112 -10.59 6.35 3.27
CA GLY A 112 -10.77 5.66 2.01
C GLY A 112 -12.05 6.10 1.32
N VAL A 113 -12.01 6.15 -0.01
CA VAL A 113 -13.16 6.49 -0.84
C VAL A 113 -13.11 5.72 -2.15
N ARG A 114 -14.30 5.39 -2.68
CA ARG A 114 -14.48 4.80 -3.99
C ARG A 114 -15.20 5.77 -4.95
N ALA A 115 -14.91 5.66 -6.24
CA ALA A 115 -15.61 6.42 -7.26
C ALA A 115 -17.06 5.96 -7.43
N SER A 116 -17.93 6.85 -7.91
CA SER A 116 -19.35 6.59 -8.22
C SER A 116 -19.57 5.62 -9.38
N VAL A 117 -18.53 5.36 -10.16
CA VAL A 117 -18.56 4.51 -11.35
C VAL A 117 -17.59 3.35 -11.19
N GLY A 118 -17.94 2.22 -11.78
CA GLY A 118 -17.12 1.01 -11.76
C GLY A 118 -16.93 0.42 -13.15
N ALA A 119 -15.84 -0.31 -13.32
CA ALA A 119 -15.60 -1.12 -14.51
C ALA A 119 -16.42 -2.41 -14.44
N LYS A 120 -16.95 -2.86 -15.58
CA LYS A 120 -17.68 -4.12 -15.67
C LYS A 120 -16.72 -5.25 -16.08
N PRO A 121 -16.72 -6.40 -15.38
CA PRO A 121 -15.92 -7.56 -15.79
C PRO A 121 -16.19 -7.99 -17.24
N GLY A 122 -15.14 -8.44 -17.95
CA GLY A 122 -15.23 -8.89 -19.34
C GLY A 122 -15.43 -7.77 -20.37
N SER A 123 -15.31 -6.51 -19.96
CA SER A 123 -15.25 -5.40 -20.91
C SER A 123 -13.92 -5.39 -21.65
N LYS A 124 -13.94 -5.24 -22.97
CA LYS A 124 -12.73 -5.14 -23.81
C LYS A 124 -12.06 -3.75 -23.73
N HIS A 125 -12.02 -3.17 -22.53
CA HIS A 125 -11.71 -1.75 -22.33
C HIS A 125 -10.63 -1.58 -21.28
N ASN A 126 -9.83 -0.54 -21.51
CA ASN A 126 -8.86 -0.04 -20.57
C ASN A 126 -9.52 1.10 -19.78
N PHE A 127 -9.47 1.01 -18.46
CA PHE A 127 -9.96 2.05 -17.57
C PHE A 127 -8.77 2.77 -16.97
N VAL A 128 -8.78 4.09 -17.04
CA VAL A 128 -7.70 4.92 -16.49
C VAL A 128 -8.32 5.99 -15.62
N PHE A 129 -7.71 6.22 -14.46
CA PHE A 129 -7.96 7.42 -13.69
C PHE A 129 -6.62 7.99 -13.21
N GLU A 130 -6.60 9.30 -13.02
CA GLU A 130 -5.42 10.04 -12.58
C GLU A 130 -5.70 10.71 -11.24
N VAL A 131 -4.69 10.73 -10.38
CA VAL A 131 -4.70 11.43 -9.10
C VAL A 131 -3.47 12.31 -9.03
N ARG A 132 -3.66 13.59 -8.71
CA ARG A 132 -2.57 14.52 -8.44
C ARG A 132 -2.41 14.71 -6.94
N ILE A 133 -1.18 14.60 -6.45
CA ILE A 133 -0.86 14.82 -5.04
C ILE A 133 -0.65 16.30 -4.82
N VAL A 134 -1.64 16.95 -4.21
CA VAL A 134 -1.61 18.40 -3.95
C VAL A 134 -0.95 18.74 -2.61
N GLU A 135 -0.87 17.79 -1.70
CA GLU A 135 -0.30 17.97 -0.37
C GLU A 135 0.27 16.65 0.16
N VAL A 136 1.41 16.75 0.85
CA VAL A 136 1.99 15.64 1.63
C VAL A 136 2.15 16.15 3.05
N LEU A 137 1.20 15.81 3.91
CA LEU A 137 1.31 16.10 5.34
C LEU A 137 2.47 15.29 5.92
N SER A 138 3.16 15.81 6.94
CA SER A 138 4.12 15.06 7.75
C SER A 138 3.71 15.21 9.22
N VAL A 139 3.20 14.16 9.86
CA VAL A 139 2.69 14.26 11.26
C VAL A 139 3.82 14.40 12.30
N LEU A 140 5.06 14.64 11.88
CA LEU A 140 6.25 14.62 12.75
C LEU A 140 6.59 15.96 13.43
N ASP A 141 5.82 17.02 13.24
CA ASP A 141 6.13 18.33 13.85
C ASP A 141 5.84 18.41 15.37
N SER A 142 5.46 17.32 16.02
CA SER A 142 5.35 17.29 17.49
C SER A 142 6.73 16.96 18.13
N PRO A 143 7.34 17.89 18.90
CA PRO A 143 8.67 17.70 19.49
C PRO A 143 8.75 16.55 20.51
N CYS A 144 7.62 15.92 20.85
CA CYS A 144 7.53 14.83 21.81
C CYS A 144 8.10 13.49 21.29
N ASN A 145 8.31 13.34 19.98
CA ASN A 145 8.60 12.05 19.35
C ASN A 145 10.06 11.84 18.90
N ALA A 146 10.99 12.75 19.22
CA ALA A 146 12.40 12.65 18.81
C ALA A 146 13.11 11.37 19.34
N GLN A 147 12.59 10.73 20.38
CA GLN A 147 13.18 9.52 20.98
C GLN A 147 12.64 8.20 20.42
N ALA A 148 11.51 8.19 19.72
CA ALA A 148 10.96 6.96 19.18
C ALA A 148 11.48 6.76 17.75
N HIS A 149 12.28 5.72 17.53
CA HIS A 149 12.74 5.27 16.21
C HIS A 149 11.56 4.77 15.38
N ILE A 150 10.69 5.69 15.00
CA ILE A 150 9.51 5.45 14.20
C ILE A 150 9.94 5.44 12.73
N PRO A 151 9.57 4.42 11.95
CA PRO A 151 9.89 4.37 10.53
C PRO A 151 9.41 5.64 9.79
N PRO A 152 10.24 6.22 8.90
CA PRO A 152 10.08 7.58 8.36
C PRO A 152 8.94 7.75 7.33
N HIS A 153 8.11 6.74 7.08
CA HIS A 153 7.05 6.80 6.07
C HIS A 153 5.69 6.43 6.67
N ARG A 154 4.98 7.43 7.22
CA ARG A 154 3.61 7.26 7.75
C ARG A 154 2.51 7.65 6.78
N HIS A 155 2.84 8.37 5.70
CA HIS A 155 1.86 8.84 4.73
C HIS A 155 1.68 7.80 3.63
N LEU A 156 0.74 6.90 3.88
CA LEU A 156 0.35 5.83 2.97
C LEU A 156 -0.76 6.35 2.06
N LEU A 157 -0.41 6.75 0.84
CA LEU A 157 -1.39 6.95 -0.21
C LEU A 157 -1.49 5.64 -1.00
N ARG A 158 -2.68 5.06 -1.02
CA ARG A 158 -2.97 3.88 -1.84
C ARG A 158 -3.93 4.25 -2.95
N VAL A 159 -3.59 3.84 -4.18
CA VAL A 159 -4.43 4.05 -5.37
C VAL A 159 -4.63 2.73 -6.10
N GLY A 160 -5.84 2.48 -6.60
CA GLY A 160 -6.15 1.20 -7.22
C GLY A 160 -7.63 0.99 -7.45
N PHE A 161 -8.01 -0.27 -7.60
CA PHE A 161 -9.36 -0.72 -7.90
C PHE A 161 -9.85 -1.68 -6.83
N SER A 162 -11.15 -1.63 -6.55
CA SER A 162 -11.84 -2.58 -5.67
C SER A 162 -13.18 -2.97 -6.27
N THR A 163 -13.69 -4.13 -5.89
CA THR A 163 -15.07 -4.50 -6.20
C THR A 163 -16.03 -3.73 -5.29
N ALA A 164 -17.31 -3.69 -5.66
CA ALA A 164 -18.35 -3.05 -4.86
C ALA A 164 -18.45 -3.62 -3.44
N ASP A 165 -18.22 -4.94 -3.30
CA ASP A 165 -18.28 -5.66 -2.02
C ASP A 165 -16.97 -5.54 -1.20
N GLY A 166 -15.92 -4.95 -1.80
CA GLY A 166 -14.64 -4.75 -1.12
C GLY A 166 -14.70 -3.69 -0.03
N GLY A 167 -13.70 -3.69 0.84
CA GLY A 167 -13.50 -2.59 1.79
C GLY A 167 -13.04 -1.30 1.10
N LEU A 168 -13.24 -0.16 1.78
CA LEU A 168 -12.74 1.14 1.31
C LEU A 168 -11.22 1.30 1.47
N LEU A 169 -10.61 0.48 2.30
CA LEU A 169 -9.16 0.46 2.50
C LEU A 169 -8.53 -0.57 1.57
N LEU A 170 -7.85 -0.10 0.53
CA LEU A 170 -7.18 -0.97 -0.43
C LEU A 170 -6.16 -1.88 0.27
N GLY A 171 -6.19 -3.17 -0.08
CA GLY A 171 -5.34 -4.21 0.50
C GLY A 171 -5.82 -4.78 1.84
N SER A 172 -6.98 -4.36 2.34
CA SER A 172 -7.60 -4.96 3.54
C SER A 172 -8.31 -6.30 3.29
N SER A 173 -8.68 -6.57 2.04
CA SER A 173 -9.42 -7.76 1.62
C SER A 173 -8.93 -8.25 0.26
N ASP A 174 -9.46 -9.40 -0.17
CA ASP A 174 -9.23 -10.01 -1.47
C ASP A 174 -9.99 -9.38 -2.63
N LEU A 175 -10.77 -8.36 -2.32
CA LEU A 175 -11.65 -7.68 -3.25
C LEU A 175 -11.06 -6.36 -3.77
N GLY A 176 -9.77 -6.11 -3.53
CA GLY A 176 -9.10 -4.91 -3.99
C GLY A 176 -7.64 -5.13 -4.36
N VAL A 177 -7.18 -4.36 -5.33
CA VAL A 177 -5.80 -4.29 -5.78
C VAL A 177 -5.36 -2.83 -5.87
N GLY A 178 -4.15 -2.52 -5.44
CA GLY A 178 -3.65 -1.16 -5.53
C GLY A 178 -2.18 -1.05 -5.22
N PHE A 179 -1.65 0.12 -5.54
CA PHE A 179 -0.28 0.53 -5.32
C PHE A 179 -0.22 1.49 -4.14
N ASP A 180 0.88 1.46 -3.41
CA ASP A 180 1.14 2.30 -2.25
C ASP A 180 2.29 3.26 -2.55
N SER A 181 2.26 4.43 -1.91
CA SER A 181 3.25 5.49 -2.04
C SER A 181 4.64 5.12 -1.56
N GLY A 182 4.79 4.00 -0.84
CA GLY A 182 6.07 3.48 -0.35
C GLY A 182 7.08 3.12 -1.46
N LEU A 183 8.36 3.15 -1.09
CA LEU A 183 9.56 2.98 -1.95
C LEU A 183 9.64 1.66 -2.76
N ASP A 184 8.74 0.71 -2.52
CA ASP A 184 8.77 -0.61 -3.14
C ASP A 184 7.59 -0.88 -4.10
N HIS A 185 6.76 0.14 -4.40
CA HIS A 185 5.57 0.02 -5.27
C HIS A 185 4.77 -1.26 -5.02
N ARG A 186 4.56 -1.59 -3.75
CA ARG A 186 3.98 -2.89 -3.37
C ARG A 186 2.54 -2.91 -3.83
N MET A 187 2.22 -3.90 -4.65
CA MET A 187 0.84 -4.24 -4.93
C MET A 187 0.26 -4.97 -3.73
N TYR A 188 -0.93 -4.57 -3.31
CA TYR A 188 -1.71 -5.36 -2.37
C TYR A 188 -2.62 -6.26 -3.18
N ALA A 189 -2.39 -7.57 -3.12
CA ALA A 189 -3.32 -8.57 -3.63
C ALA A 189 -3.50 -9.66 -2.57
N PRO A 190 -4.68 -10.28 -2.51
CA PRO A 190 -4.96 -11.33 -1.54
C PRO A 190 -4.15 -12.60 -1.70
N GLY A 191 -4.03 -13.32 -0.58
CA GLY A 191 -3.80 -14.77 -0.58
C GLY A 191 -2.58 -15.25 0.19
N THR A 192 -1.67 -14.37 0.62
CA THR A 192 -0.42 -14.82 1.26
C THR A 192 -0.02 -13.92 2.43
N SER A 193 -0.44 -14.32 3.64
CA SER A 193 -0.02 -13.77 4.93
C SER A 193 -0.40 -12.30 5.18
N ALA A 194 -0.39 -11.88 6.45
CA ALA A 194 -0.72 -10.53 6.91
C ALA A 194 0.23 -9.41 6.43
N ALA A 195 1.05 -9.68 5.41
CA ALA A 195 2.02 -8.76 4.84
C ALA A 195 1.68 -8.44 3.38
N PRO A 196 1.89 -7.19 2.93
CA PRO A 196 1.81 -6.85 1.51
C PRO A 196 2.67 -7.81 0.70
N THR A 197 2.03 -8.63 -0.12
CA THR A 197 2.74 -9.57 -0.97
C THR A 197 3.14 -8.85 -2.24
N ILE A 198 4.44 -8.66 -2.44
CA ILE A 198 4.96 -8.31 -3.76
C ILE A 198 4.55 -9.46 -4.68
N ILE A 199 3.58 -9.20 -5.56
CA ILE A 199 3.11 -10.20 -6.52
C ILE A 199 4.32 -10.54 -7.40
N LYS A 200 4.66 -11.83 -7.49
CA LYS A 200 5.73 -12.28 -8.39
C LYS A 200 5.36 -11.82 -9.81
N GLY A 201 6.23 -11.04 -10.44
CA GLY A 201 5.98 -10.46 -11.77
C GLY A 201 5.60 -8.98 -11.78
N THR A 202 5.62 -8.28 -10.64
CA THR A 202 5.60 -6.80 -10.67
C THR A 202 6.84 -6.29 -11.40
N HIS A 203 6.67 -5.83 -12.63
CA HIS A 203 7.72 -5.19 -13.41
C HIS A 203 7.72 -3.70 -13.08
N ILE A 204 8.75 -3.26 -12.36
CA ILE A 204 9.05 -1.83 -12.23
C ILE A 204 9.93 -1.48 -13.43
N ALA A 205 9.47 -0.58 -14.29
CA ALA A 205 10.27 -0.13 -15.42
C ALA A 205 11.57 0.50 -14.89
N PRO A 206 12.74 0.24 -15.53
CA PRO A 206 14.04 0.66 -15.01
C PRO A 206 14.20 2.18 -14.89
N ASN A 207 13.33 2.94 -15.55
CA ASN A 207 13.35 4.40 -15.58
C ASN A 207 12.29 5.04 -14.68
N VAL A 208 11.44 4.26 -14.01
CA VAL A 208 10.53 4.81 -12.99
C VAL A 208 11.39 5.12 -11.76
N PRO A 209 11.44 6.39 -11.31
CA PRO A 209 12.12 6.70 -10.08
C PRO A 209 11.48 5.87 -8.97
N THR A 210 12.25 4.99 -8.32
CA THR A 210 11.84 4.23 -7.13
C THR A 210 11.49 5.13 -5.94
N ALA A 211 11.60 6.45 -6.14
CA ALA A 211 11.16 7.46 -5.21
C ALA A 211 9.64 7.32 -4.96
N ALA A 212 9.31 7.33 -3.67
CA ALA A 212 7.95 7.45 -3.16
C ALA A 212 7.15 8.56 -3.86
N PHE A 213 5.82 8.47 -3.78
CA PHE A 213 4.99 9.55 -4.29
C PHE A 213 5.27 10.85 -3.52
N GLY A 214 5.54 11.91 -4.26
CA GLY A 214 5.89 13.23 -3.78
C GLY A 214 4.83 14.27 -4.12
N LEU A 215 5.07 15.48 -3.63
CA LEU A 215 4.24 16.64 -3.92
C LEU A 215 4.24 16.93 -5.43
N ASN A 216 3.06 17.19 -5.98
CA ASN A 216 2.79 17.41 -7.40
C ASN A 216 2.96 16.19 -8.32
N ASP A 217 3.30 15.01 -7.80
CA ASP A 217 3.27 13.82 -8.62
C ASP A 217 1.83 13.56 -9.11
N VAL A 218 1.72 13.21 -10.39
CA VAL A 218 0.49 12.72 -11.01
C VAL A 218 0.65 11.22 -11.18
N VAL A 219 -0.26 10.47 -10.58
CA VAL A 219 -0.28 9.01 -10.63
C VAL A 219 -1.49 8.59 -11.44
N ALA A 220 -1.25 7.90 -12.55
CA ALA A 220 -2.29 7.28 -13.35
C ALA A 220 -2.32 5.78 -13.04
N VAL A 221 -3.52 5.23 -12.82
CA VAL A 221 -3.71 3.79 -12.65
C VAL A 221 -4.55 3.28 -13.80
N VAL A 222 -4.02 2.29 -14.51
CA VAL A 222 -4.63 1.66 -15.68
C VAL A 222 -5.09 0.26 -15.30
N LEU A 223 -6.35 -0.07 -15.55
CA LEU A 223 -6.91 -1.40 -15.44
C LEU A 223 -7.30 -1.91 -16.82
N ASN A 224 -6.64 -2.98 -17.26
CA ASN A 224 -6.96 -3.68 -18.49
C ASN A 224 -7.75 -4.95 -18.18
N LEU A 225 -9.03 -4.98 -18.55
CA LEU A 225 -9.91 -6.15 -18.39
C LEU A 225 -10.09 -6.96 -19.70
N ASP A 226 -9.33 -6.62 -20.74
CA ASP A 226 -9.44 -7.28 -22.05
C ASP A 226 -8.59 -8.55 -22.11
N GLU A 227 -9.23 -9.69 -21.83
CA GLU A 227 -8.59 -11.02 -21.87
C GLU A 227 -8.10 -11.42 -23.27
N SER A 228 -8.52 -10.73 -24.33
CA SER A 228 -8.11 -11.07 -25.70
C SER A 228 -6.72 -10.54 -26.07
N LYS A 229 -6.16 -9.63 -25.27
CA LYS A 229 -4.81 -9.08 -25.45
C LYS A 229 -3.79 -9.94 -24.71
N GLU A 230 -2.56 -9.97 -25.24
CA GLU A 230 -1.43 -10.67 -24.62
C GLU A 230 -1.16 -10.23 -23.17
N HIS A 231 -1.48 -8.97 -22.86
CA HIS A 231 -1.38 -8.38 -21.52
C HIS A 231 -2.75 -8.01 -20.94
N GLY A 232 -3.76 -8.86 -21.18
CA GLY A 232 -5.09 -8.74 -20.57
C GLY A 232 -5.10 -9.00 -19.07
N ASN A 233 -6.14 -8.54 -18.37
CA ASN A 233 -6.31 -8.71 -16.92
C ASN A 233 -5.14 -8.17 -16.08
N THR A 234 -4.60 -7.02 -16.48
CA THR A 234 -3.47 -6.36 -15.80
C THR A 234 -3.91 -5.07 -15.12
N ILE A 235 -3.10 -4.63 -14.16
CA ILE A 235 -3.16 -3.30 -13.58
C ILE A 235 -1.75 -2.70 -13.64
N SER A 236 -1.67 -1.47 -14.12
CA SER A 236 -0.43 -0.73 -14.32
C SER A 236 -0.51 0.62 -13.61
N LEU A 237 0.63 1.12 -13.14
CA LEU A 237 0.75 2.45 -12.55
C LEU A 237 1.78 3.24 -13.34
N PHE A 238 1.42 4.48 -13.69
CA PHE A 238 2.30 5.44 -14.32
C PHE A 238 2.45 6.64 -13.40
N LYS A 239 3.68 7.11 -13.21
CA LYS A 239 4.03 8.27 -12.40
C LYS A 239 4.60 9.34 -13.31
N ASN A 240 3.91 10.47 -13.40
CA ASN A 240 4.30 11.60 -14.27
C ASN A 240 4.48 11.19 -15.74
N GLY A 241 3.66 10.24 -16.21
CA GLY A 241 3.70 9.73 -17.58
C GLY A 241 4.72 8.62 -17.85
N VAL A 242 5.37 8.06 -16.81
CA VAL A 242 6.34 6.96 -16.90
C VAL A 242 5.88 5.74 -16.13
#